data_AF-A0A849RIF2-F1
#
_entry.id   AF-A0A849RIF2-F1
#
_cell.length_a   1.000
_cell.length_b   1.000
_cell.length_c   1.000
_cell.angle_alpha   90.00
_cell.angle_beta   90.00
_cell.angle_gamma   90.00
#
_symmetry.space_group_name_H-M   'P 1'
#
loop_
_entity.id
_entity.type
_entity.pdbx_description
1 polymer ?
#
loop_
_entity_poly.entity_id
_entity_poly.type
_entity_poly.pdbx_seq_one_letter_code
_entity_poly.pdbx_strand_id
1 'polypeptide(L)'
;MRFNLLLAGGAAIASLGMSSSVTAAGMWKCAQADGAVLFSDGGGAGCQEVTALPELQSARMPPARTPIQLQGKIEREVPLLSKTPPLPLSSSPFAATTRDIPSLSYHDLPPGLRSQGWSMPNKGDITMVHFEIAHLPAGNGPQISTDDHFKGEARSALGTAVLAAAKATRYDPRFLHVRMTMPIGSIFMAGLRVDGPSAGVAWTVAVTSVLLGDTLRSDVCLSGTMDIHLRVGWVGGLEHKIEGCHILTNFRVMLLPAGQNTFAITDKGMARSIQVREVATLAEAYEITTGQPLRPAP
;
A
#
# COMPACT_ATOMS: atom_id res chain seq x y z
N MET A 1 64.53 8.45 27.16
CA MET A 1 64.70 7.75 25.85
C MET A 1 63.80 8.41 24.83
N ARG A 2 64.37 8.79 23.68
CA ARG A 2 63.65 9.32 22.51
C ARG A 2 62.86 8.18 21.85
N PHE A 3 61.69 8.47 21.28
CA PHE A 3 61.30 8.00 19.94
C PHE A 3 60.20 8.90 19.36
N ASN A 4 60.52 9.56 18.24
CA ASN A 4 59.59 10.14 17.28
C ASN A 4 59.04 9.01 16.39
N LEU A 5 57.79 9.12 15.93
CA LEU A 5 57.47 8.88 14.51
C LEU A 5 56.12 9.49 14.08
N LEU A 6 56.18 10.28 13.01
CA LEU A 6 55.07 10.72 12.17
C LEU A 6 54.38 9.52 11.50
N LEU A 7 53.08 9.63 11.17
CA LEU A 7 52.59 9.54 9.78
C LEU A 7 51.11 9.92 9.64
N ALA A 8 50.85 10.63 8.56
CA ALA A 8 49.59 11.20 8.12
C ALA A 8 48.61 10.14 7.55
N GLY A 9 47.33 10.50 7.49
CA GLY A 9 46.33 9.71 6.74
C GLY A 9 44.91 10.22 6.95
N GLY A 10 44.55 11.31 6.26
CA GLY A 10 43.15 11.75 6.18
C GLY A 10 42.33 10.72 5.40
N ALA A 11 41.26 10.22 6.02
CA ALA A 11 40.23 9.46 5.34
C ALA A 11 38.98 10.35 5.24
N ALA A 12 38.74 10.87 4.04
CA ALA A 12 37.48 11.49 3.67
C ALA A 12 36.36 10.44 3.80
N ILE A 13 35.39 10.70 4.67
CA ILE A 13 34.18 9.90 4.77
C ILE A 13 33.33 10.25 3.54
N ALA A 14 33.50 9.46 2.48
CA ALA A 14 32.61 9.47 1.34
C ALA A 14 31.21 9.05 1.84
N SER A 15 30.31 10.02 1.89
CA SER A 15 28.89 9.80 2.08
C SER A 15 28.36 9.05 0.86
N LEU A 16 28.36 7.72 0.94
CA LEU A 16 27.56 6.88 0.06
C LEU A 16 26.09 7.21 0.34
N GLY A 17 25.51 8.05 -0.51
CA GLY A 17 24.07 8.17 -0.65
C GLY A 17 23.53 6.82 -1.07
N MET A 18 23.00 6.05 -0.12
CA MET A 18 22.24 4.86 -0.41
C MET A 18 20.88 5.30 -0.93
N SER A 19 20.77 5.40 -2.26
CA SER A 19 19.50 5.41 -2.98
C SER A 19 18.72 4.18 -2.52
N SER A 20 17.74 4.39 -1.66
CA SER A 20 16.87 3.32 -1.18
C SER A 20 15.90 3.00 -2.31
N SER A 21 16.26 2.04 -3.18
CA SER A 21 15.32 1.47 -4.13
C SER A 21 14.20 0.80 -3.33
N VAL A 22 12.97 1.26 -3.52
CA VAL A 22 11.77 0.59 -3.00
C VAL A 22 11.68 -0.75 -3.72
N THR A 23 12.08 -1.82 -3.02
CA THR A 23 12.05 -3.18 -3.55
C THR A 23 10.63 -3.72 -3.45
N ALA A 24 10.06 -4.11 -4.60
CA ALA A 24 8.84 -4.92 -4.67
C ALA A 24 9.16 -6.39 -4.33
N ALA A 25 9.92 -6.62 -3.25
CA ALA A 25 10.46 -7.92 -2.88
C ALA A 25 9.32 -8.95 -2.80
N GLY A 26 9.42 -10.00 -3.61
CA GLY A 26 8.45 -11.10 -3.66
C GLY A 26 7.47 -11.09 -4.83
N MET A 27 7.47 -10.09 -5.72
CA MET A 27 6.56 -10.07 -6.86
C MET A 27 7.15 -10.65 -8.15
N TRP A 28 6.34 -11.44 -8.86
CA TRP A 28 6.73 -12.09 -10.09
C TRP A 28 5.74 -11.80 -11.22
N LYS A 29 6.26 -11.46 -12.40
CA LYS A 29 5.52 -11.30 -13.64
C LYS A 29 5.66 -12.58 -14.47
N CYS A 30 4.57 -13.33 -14.62
CA CYS A 30 4.55 -14.64 -15.27
C CYS A 30 3.86 -14.56 -16.63
N ALA A 31 4.59 -14.88 -17.70
CA ALA A 31 4.00 -15.02 -19.03
C ALA A 31 3.27 -16.38 -19.14
N GLN A 32 2.04 -16.35 -19.64
CA GLN A 32 1.22 -17.54 -19.88
C GLN A 32 1.39 -18.01 -21.33
N ALA A 33 1.05 -19.29 -21.58
CA ALA A 33 1.15 -19.90 -22.91
C ALA A 33 0.23 -19.25 -23.96
N ASP A 34 -0.83 -18.59 -23.51
CA ASP A 34 -1.79 -17.83 -24.33
C ASP A 34 -1.35 -16.37 -24.58
N GLY A 35 -0.17 -15.97 -24.10
CA GLY A 35 0.35 -14.61 -24.20
C GLY A 35 -0.13 -13.65 -23.12
N ALA A 36 -1.00 -14.09 -22.20
CA ALA A 36 -1.39 -13.28 -21.05
C ALA A 36 -0.22 -13.11 -20.06
N VAL A 37 -0.30 -12.04 -19.27
CA VAL A 37 0.69 -11.75 -18.21
C VAL A 37 -0.03 -11.68 -16.89
N LEU A 38 0.41 -12.51 -15.93
CA LEU A 38 -0.11 -12.53 -14.57
C LEU A 38 0.94 -12.07 -13.56
N PHE A 39 0.48 -11.51 -12.46
CA PHE A 39 1.32 -11.16 -11.32
C PHE A 39 1.07 -12.14 -10.18
N SER A 40 2.15 -12.62 -9.57
CA SER A 40 2.11 -13.64 -8.51
C SER A 40 3.03 -13.23 -7.36
N ASP A 41 2.59 -13.56 -6.14
CA ASP A 41 3.37 -13.38 -4.91
C ASP A 41 4.45 -14.50 -4.75
N GLY A 42 4.55 -15.41 -5.73
CA GLY A 42 5.57 -16.46 -5.81
C GLY A 42 6.01 -16.77 -7.25
N GLY A 43 7.28 -17.13 -7.42
CA GLY A 43 7.89 -17.40 -8.72
C GLY A 43 7.52 -18.74 -9.35
N GLY A 44 7.99 -18.97 -10.58
CA GLY A 44 7.71 -20.18 -11.37
C GLY A 44 8.37 -20.16 -12.76
N ALA A 45 8.21 -21.23 -13.53
CA ALA A 45 8.72 -21.30 -14.90
C ALA A 45 8.03 -20.25 -15.79
N GLY A 46 8.81 -19.42 -16.50
CA GLY A 46 8.28 -18.30 -17.30
C GLY A 46 7.98 -17.02 -16.51
N CYS A 47 8.36 -16.97 -15.23
CA CYS A 47 8.21 -15.79 -14.38
C CYS A 47 9.51 -15.00 -14.25
N GLN A 48 9.40 -13.67 -14.31
CA GLN A 48 10.49 -12.73 -14.03
C GLN A 48 10.18 -11.96 -12.75
N GLU A 49 11.14 -11.90 -11.83
CA GLU A 49 11.00 -11.11 -10.60
C GLU A 49 10.93 -9.62 -10.93
N VAL A 50 10.00 -8.93 -10.29
CA VAL A 50 9.85 -7.48 -10.41
C VAL A 50 10.69 -6.84 -9.31
N THR A 51 11.78 -6.20 -9.70
CA THR A 51 12.71 -5.57 -8.75
C THR A 51 12.37 -4.11 -8.43
N ALA A 52 11.49 -3.46 -9.19
CA ALA A 52 11.07 -2.08 -8.96
C ALA A 52 9.62 -1.81 -9.43
N LEU A 53 8.86 -1.05 -8.64
CA LEU A 53 7.64 -0.39 -9.09
C LEU A 53 8.00 0.60 -10.21
N PRO A 54 7.22 0.73 -11.29
CA PRO A 54 7.55 1.66 -12.37
C PRO A 54 7.64 3.08 -11.81
N GLU A 55 8.79 3.72 -12.01
CA GLU A 55 8.90 5.16 -11.90
C GLU A 55 7.97 5.78 -12.93
N LEU A 56 6.79 6.21 -12.49
CA LEU A 56 5.91 7.02 -13.31
C LEU A 56 6.68 8.28 -13.68
N GLN A 57 6.93 8.44 -14.99
CA GLN A 57 7.61 9.61 -15.55
C GLN A 57 6.89 10.87 -15.09
N SER A 58 7.46 11.54 -14.08
CA SER A 58 7.14 12.92 -13.76
C SER A 58 7.26 13.72 -15.05
N ALA A 59 6.22 14.48 -15.39
CA ALA A 59 6.11 15.22 -16.64
C ALA A 59 7.43 15.91 -17.00
N ARG A 60 7.94 15.63 -18.21
CA ARG A 60 9.12 16.31 -18.76
C ARG A 60 8.90 17.82 -18.69
N MET A 61 9.62 18.47 -17.80
CA MET A 61 9.79 19.91 -17.81
C MET A 61 10.56 20.28 -19.10
N PRO A 62 10.11 21.27 -19.89
CA PRO A 62 10.77 21.61 -21.15
C PRO A 62 12.21 22.10 -20.90
N PRO A 63 13.14 21.86 -21.83
CA PRO A 63 14.55 22.18 -21.63
C PRO A 63 14.74 23.69 -21.49
N ALA A 64 15.42 24.10 -20.43
CA ALA A 64 15.88 25.47 -20.25
C ALA A 64 16.82 25.86 -21.41
N ARG A 65 16.61 27.07 -21.94
CA ARG A 65 17.44 27.66 -23.01
C ARG A 65 18.89 27.87 -22.53
N THR A 66 19.80 27.81 -23.49
CA THR A 66 21.27 27.92 -23.40
C THR A 66 21.80 29.25 -22.83
N PRO A 67 23.08 29.31 -22.41
CA PRO A 67 23.56 30.12 -21.29
C PRO A 67 23.97 31.54 -21.67
N ILE A 68 23.73 32.49 -20.77
CA ILE A 68 24.33 33.83 -20.82
C ILE A 68 25.62 33.81 -19.97
N GLN A 69 26.70 34.31 -20.57
CA GLN A 69 28.05 34.36 -20.03
C GLN A 69 28.17 35.17 -18.73
N LEU A 70 29.09 34.66 -17.91
CA LEU A 70 29.54 35.08 -16.59
C LEU A 70 30.07 36.53 -16.57
N GLN A 71 29.61 37.36 -15.62
CA GLN A 71 30.41 38.47 -15.09
C GLN A 71 29.90 38.89 -13.70
N GLY A 72 30.82 39.03 -12.74
CA GLY A 72 30.58 39.74 -11.49
C GLY A 72 30.49 38.88 -10.24
N LYS A 73 31.64 38.67 -9.61
CA LYS A 73 31.81 38.13 -8.25
C LYS A 73 31.12 39.08 -7.26
N ILE A 74 29.95 38.70 -6.76
CA ILE A 74 29.34 39.27 -5.56
C ILE A 74 29.07 38.07 -4.66
N GLU A 75 29.79 37.98 -3.54
CA GLU A 75 29.43 37.12 -2.42
C GLU A 75 28.03 37.50 -1.96
N ARG A 76 27.01 36.82 -2.50
CA ARG A 76 25.69 36.76 -1.90
C ARG A 76 25.77 35.70 -0.82
N GLU A 77 25.82 36.18 0.41
CA GLU A 77 25.45 35.43 1.60
C GLU A 77 24.19 34.62 1.28
N VAL A 78 24.34 33.30 1.31
CA VAL A 78 23.23 32.35 1.10
C VAL A 78 22.23 32.64 2.22
N PRO A 79 21.00 33.08 1.93
CA PRO A 79 20.00 33.21 2.97
C PRO A 79 19.84 31.83 3.59
N LEU A 80 20.17 31.71 4.87
CA LEU A 80 19.86 30.55 5.68
C LEU A 80 18.42 30.16 5.38
N LEU A 81 18.26 28.98 4.78
CA LEU A 81 16.99 28.35 4.49
C LEU A 81 16.12 28.52 5.72
N SER A 82 15.08 29.35 5.62
CA SER A 82 14.09 29.54 6.67
C SER A 82 13.46 28.17 6.93
N LYS A 83 13.96 27.47 7.94
CA LYS A 83 13.35 26.25 8.50
C LYS A 83 12.05 26.69 9.14
N THR A 84 11.00 26.85 8.33
CA THR A 84 9.64 26.85 8.86
C THR A 84 9.51 25.57 9.69
N PRO A 85 9.21 25.65 10.99
CA PRO A 85 9.01 24.48 11.81
C PRO A 85 7.94 23.59 11.15
N PRO A 86 8.13 22.26 11.09
CA PRO A 86 7.07 21.40 10.60
C PRO A 86 5.80 21.67 11.41
N LEU A 87 4.67 21.86 10.71
CA LEU A 87 3.37 22.02 11.36
C LEU A 87 3.16 20.91 12.42
N PRO A 88 2.58 21.24 13.59
CA PRO A 88 2.36 20.25 14.63
C PRO A 88 1.45 19.11 14.12
N LEU A 89 1.64 17.91 14.66
CA LEU A 89 0.72 16.79 14.41
C LEU A 89 -0.58 17.02 15.17
N SER A 90 -1.70 16.62 14.59
CA SER A 90 -2.99 16.61 15.29
C SER A 90 -3.01 15.50 16.35
N SER A 91 -3.58 15.82 17.50
CA SER A 91 -3.93 14.88 18.56
C SER A 91 -5.39 15.06 18.97
N SER A 92 -6.21 15.63 18.08
CA SER A 92 -7.60 15.97 18.36
C SER A 92 -8.39 14.70 18.69
N PRO A 93 -9.14 14.68 19.81
CA PRO A 93 -9.99 13.54 20.14
C PRO A 93 -11.05 13.30 19.06
N PHE A 94 -11.34 12.04 18.78
CA PHE A 94 -12.43 11.62 17.90
C PHE A 94 -13.19 10.44 18.55
N ALA A 95 -14.46 10.28 18.18
CA ALA A 95 -15.30 9.21 18.69
C ALA A 95 -14.80 7.85 18.19
N ALA A 96 -14.78 6.85 19.08
CA ALA A 96 -14.51 5.48 18.67
C ALA A 96 -15.47 5.07 17.55
N THR A 97 -14.89 4.64 16.43
CA THR A 97 -15.63 4.38 15.20
C THR A 97 -15.27 2.99 14.69
N THR A 98 -16.31 2.32 14.19
CA THR A 98 -16.18 1.01 13.59
C THR A 98 -16.32 1.09 12.08
N ARG A 99 -15.54 0.29 11.34
CA ARG A 99 -15.61 0.17 9.88
C ARG A 99 -15.51 -1.28 9.46
N ASP A 100 -16.46 -1.74 8.66
CA ASP A 100 -16.38 -3.03 7.97
C ASP A 100 -15.80 -2.81 6.57
N ILE A 101 -14.71 -3.52 6.26
CA ILE A 101 -13.96 -3.34 5.02
C ILE A 101 -13.89 -4.67 4.28
N PRO A 102 -14.29 -4.71 3.00
CA PRO A 102 -14.11 -5.90 2.18
C PRO A 102 -12.62 -6.19 1.98
N SER A 103 -12.19 -7.40 2.31
CA SER A 103 -10.86 -7.91 2.01
C SER A 103 -10.97 -8.98 0.94
N LEU A 104 -10.31 -8.74 -0.20
CA LEU A 104 -10.28 -9.67 -1.33
C LEU A 104 -9.15 -10.69 -1.15
N SER A 105 -9.48 -11.96 -1.33
CA SER A 105 -8.52 -13.06 -1.29
C SER A 105 -8.74 -13.99 -2.48
N TYR A 106 -7.81 -14.92 -2.64
CA TYR A 106 -8.03 -16.06 -3.51
C TYR A 106 -7.35 -17.29 -2.92
N HIS A 107 -7.89 -18.46 -3.24
CA HIS A 107 -7.38 -19.74 -2.75
C HIS A 107 -7.23 -20.70 -3.92
N ASP A 108 -6.20 -21.52 -3.89
CA ASP A 108 -5.97 -22.53 -4.92
C ASP A 108 -5.81 -23.91 -4.31
N LEU A 109 -5.97 -24.93 -5.14
CA LEU A 109 -5.71 -26.31 -4.74
C LEU A 109 -4.24 -26.50 -4.35
N PRO A 110 -3.95 -27.40 -3.40
CA PRO A 110 -2.59 -27.82 -3.13
C PRO A 110 -1.90 -28.34 -4.40
N PRO A 111 -0.57 -28.14 -4.55
CA PRO A 111 0.16 -28.59 -5.74
C PRO A 111 -0.05 -30.07 -6.08
N GLY A 112 -0.20 -30.93 -5.06
CA GLY A 112 -0.45 -32.37 -5.26
C GLY A 112 -1.79 -32.71 -5.89
N LEU A 113 -2.84 -31.91 -5.67
CA LEU A 113 -4.12 -32.09 -6.36
C LEU A 113 -4.05 -31.52 -7.78
N ARG A 114 -3.36 -30.38 -7.97
CA ARG A 114 -3.15 -29.80 -9.30
C ARG A 114 -2.36 -30.72 -10.23
N SER A 115 -1.32 -31.39 -9.72
CA SER A 115 -0.55 -32.36 -10.51
C SER A 115 -1.36 -33.61 -10.89
N GLN A 116 -2.46 -33.87 -10.20
CA GLN A 116 -3.43 -34.92 -10.54
C GLN A 116 -4.53 -34.46 -11.50
N GLY A 117 -4.39 -33.26 -12.10
CA GLY A 117 -5.33 -32.72 -13.08
C GLY A 117 -6.57 -32.03 -12.49
N TRP A 118 -6.65 -31.91 -11.16
CA TRP A 118 -7.74 -31.16 -10.52
C TRP A 118 -7.51 -29.66 -10.66
N SER A 119 -8.57 -28.93 -10.99
CA SER A 119 -8.59 -27.47 -11.02
C SER A 119 -9.76 -26.94 -10.22
N MET A 120 -9.57 -25.79 -9.56
CA MET A 120 -10.62 -25.08 -8.84
C MET A 120 -11.10 -23.90 -9.69
N PRO A 121 -12.37 -23.91 -10.15
CA PRO A 121 -12.97 -22.73 -10.78
C PRO A 121 -13.27 -21.66 -9.72
N ASN A 122 -13.32 -20.39 -10.13
CA ASN A 122 -13.71 -19.24 -9.29
C ASN A 122 -12.95 -19.17 -7.95
N LYS A 123 -11.63 -18.97 -8.02
CA LYS A 123 -10.74 -19.00 -6.86
C LYS A 123 -10.87 -17.76 -5.96
N GLY A 124 -11.52 -16.71 -6.45
CA GLY A 124 -11.71 -15.46 -5.74
C GLY A 124 -12.67 -15.58 -4.57
N ASP A 125 -12.37 -14.86 -3.50
CA ASP A 125 -13.20 -14.79 -2.31
C ASP A 125 -13.17 -13.37 -1.71
N ILE A 126 -14.14 -13.07 -0.85
CA ILE A 126 -14.28 -11.79 -0.18
C ILE A 126 -14.74 -12.00 1.26
N THR A 127 -14.01 -11.40 2.19
CA THR A 127 -14.34 -11.46 3.62
C THR A 127 -14.45 -10.05 4.18
N MET A 128 -15.45 -9.81 5.04
CA MET A 128 -15.58 -8.54 5.75
C MET A 128 -14.64 -8.54 6.96
N VAL A 129 -13.74 -7.57 6.98
CA VAL A 129 -12.82 -7.32 8.09
C VAL A 129 -13.35 -6.15 8.91
N HIS A 130 -13.44 -6.35 10.22
CA HIS A 130 -13.98 -5.40 11.16
C HIS A 130 -12.85 -4.60 11.82
N PHE A 131 -12.89 -3.28 11.66
CA PHE A 131 -11.99 -2.34 12.30
C PHE A 131 -12.70 -1.63 13.43
N GLU A 132 -12.10 -1.62 14.61
CA GLU A 132 -12.41 -0.71 15.70
C GLU A 132 -11.26 0.29 15.84
N ILE A 133 -11.57 1.58 15.71
CA ILE A 133 -10.58 2.65 15.71
C ILE A 133 -11.00 3.68 16.74
N ALA A 134 -10.12 3.95 17.70
CA ALA A 134 -10.40 4.87 18.81
C ALA A 134 -9.22 5.81 19.08
N HIS A 135 -9.56 7.01 19.56
CA HIS A 135 -8.60 7.91 20.16
C HIS A 135 -8.14 7.35 21.52
N LEU A 136 -6.83 7.35 21.76
CA LEU A 136 -6.20 6.87 23.01
C LEU A 136 -5.65 8.07 23.80
N PRO A 137 -6.39 8.62 24.78
CA PRO A 137 -6.03 9.87 25.46
C PRO A 137 -4.67 9.82 26.17
N ALA A 138 -4.23 8.62 26.58
CA ALA A 138 -2.97 8.43 27.28
C ALA A 138 -1.73 8.73 26.43
N GLY A 139 -1.84 8.81 25.10
CA GLY A 139 -0.72 9.15 24.23
C GLY A 139 0.43 8.15 24.27
N ASN A 140 0.15 6.87 24.54
CA ASN A 140 1.13 5.78 24.65
C ASN A 140 0.95 4.70 23.56
N GLY A 141 0.29 5.05 22.46
CA GLY A 141 0.13 4.22 21.27
C GLY A 141 1.27 4.36 20.23
N PRO A 142 1.05 3.91 18.97
CA PRO A 142 -0.17 3.27 18.52
C PRO A 142 -0.32 1.88 19.15
N GLN A 143 -1.52 1.59 19.64
CA GLN A 143 -1.87 0.23 20.08
C GLN A 143 -2.57 -0.46 18.92
N ILE A 144 -1.92 -1.48 18.34
CA ILE A 144 -2.42 -2.20 17.16
C ILE A 144 -2.60 -3.66 17.55
N SER A 145 -3.80 -4.20 17.35
CA SER A 145 -4.10 -5.59 17.68
C SER A 145 -4.92 -6.26 16.59
N THR A 146 -4.76 -7.58 16.47
CA THR A 146 -5.59 -8.44 15.62
C THR A 146 -6.09 -9.64 16.40
N ASP A 147 -7.13 -10.30 15.91
CA ASP A 147 -7.44 -11.67 16.36
C ASP A 147 -6.48 -12.71 15.73
N ASP A 148 -6.80 -13.99 15.94
CA ASP A 148 -5.98 -15.12 15.50
C ASP A 148 -6.10 -15.47 14.02
N HIS A 149 -7.04 -14.86 13.30
CA HIS A 149 -7.21 -15.09 11.86
C HIS A 149 -6.07 -14.46 11.06
N PHE A 150 -5.54 -13.33 11.53
CA PHE A 150 -4.45 -12.61 10.88
C PHE A 150 -3.09 -13.11 11.37
N LYS A 151 -2.19 -13.39 10.43
CA LYS A 151 -0.85 -13.95 10.68
C LYS A 151 0.23 -12.87 10.51
N GLY A 152 1.49 -13.29 10.38
CA GLY A 152 2.66 -12.42 10.53
C GLY A 152 2.68 -11.28 9.52
N GLU A 153 2.49 -11.60 8.24
CA GLU A 153 2.55 -10.58 7.18
C GLU A 153 1.34 -9.64 7.25
N ALA A 154 0.15 -10.18 7.51
CA ALA A 154 -1.05 -9.37 7.69
C ALA A 154 -0.93 -8.39 8.88
N ARG A 155 -0.39 -8.84 10.01
CA ARG A 155 -0.13 -7.98 11.18
C ARG A 155 0.88 -6.88 10.89
N SER A 156 1.97 -7.22 10.18
CA SER A 156 2.98 -6.25 9.74
C SER A 156 2.37 -5.20 8.83
N ALA A 157 1.59 -5.64 7.83
CA ALA A 157 0.90 -4.76 6.88
C ALA A 157 -0.15 -3.87 7.56
N LEU A 158 -0.87 -4.35 8.58
CA LEU A 158 -1.74 -3.50 9.40
C LEU A 158 -0.93 -2.42 10.14
N GLY A 159 0.22 -2.79 10.71
CA GLY A 159 1.15 -1.84 11.32
C GLY A 159 1.55 -0.71 10.36
N THR A 160 1.96 -1.09 9.15
CA THR A 160 2.29 -0.13 8.08
C THR A 160 1.09 0.73 7.69
N ALA A 161 -0.11 0.13 7.56
CA ALA A 161 -1.32 0.84 7.19
C ALA A 161 -1.70 1.92 8.22
N VAL A 162 -1.64 1.60 9.52
CA VAL A 162 -1.93 2.57 10.60
C VAL A 162 -0.93 3.71 10.59
N LEU A 163 0.37 3.43 10.43
CA LEU A 163 1.40 4.45 10.37
C LEU A 163 1.31 5.32 9.11
N ALA A 164 0.99 4.70 7.96
CA ALA A 164 0.76 5.41 6.70
C ALA A 164 -0.45 6.35 6.81
N ALA A 165 -1.57 5.88 7.39
CA ALA A 165 -2.76 6.70 7.61
C ALA A 165 -2.47 7.88 8.54
N ALA A 166 -1.77 7.66 9.66
CA ALA A 166 -1.36 8.70 10.58
C ALA A 166 -0.44 9.74 9.91
N LYS A 167 0.56 9.29 9.15
CA LYS A 167 1.45 10.17 8.38
C LYS A 167 0.69 11.01 7.35
N ALA A 168 -0.21 10.37 6.59
CA ALA A 168 -1.00 10.99 5.54
C ALA A 168 -1.92 12.10 6.07
N THR A 169 -2.50 11.86 7.24
CA THR A 169 -3.42 12.80 7.90
C THR A 169 -2.72 13.71 8.90
N ARG A 170 -1.39 13.61 9.07
CA ARG A 170 -0.65 14.37 10.08
C ARG A 170 -1.18 14.16 11.51
N TYR A 171 -1.74 13.00 11.79
CA TYR A 171 -2.22 12.62 13.11
C TYR A 171 -1.09 11.95 13.91
N ASP A 172 -0.99 12.24 15.21
CA ASP A 172 0.01 11.64 16.08
C ASP A 172 -0.39 10.19 16.45
N PRO A 173 0.35 9.17 15.97
CA PRO A 173 -0.02 7.77 16.17
C PRO A 173 -0.01 7.35 17.64
N ARG A 174 0.62 8.12 18.53
CA ARG A 174 0.57 7.88 19.99
C ARG A 174 -0.84 7.92 20.56
N PHE A 175 -1.77 8.58 19.88
CA PHE A 175 -3.17 8.67 20.29
C PHE A 175 -4.08 7.72 19.50
N LEU A 176 -3.53 6.67 18.88
CA LEU A 176 -4.31 5.67 18.14
C LEU A 176 -4.39 4.33 18.87
N HIS A 177 -5.61 3.80 18.93
CA HIS A 177 -5.88 2.39 19.18
C HIS A 177 -6.64 1.82 17.97
N VAL A 178 -6.10 0.76 17.38
CA VAL A 178 -6.67 0.09 16.20
C VAL A 178 -6.73 -1.41 16.48
N ARG A 179 -7.94 -1.98 16.39
CA ARG A 179 -8.18 -3.41 16.50
C ARG A 179 -8.82 -3.91 15.22
N MET A 180 -8.24 -4.95 14.64
CA MET A 180 -8.72 -5.58 13.41
C MET A 180 -9.15 -7.03 13.70
N THR A 181 -10.40 -7.36 13.42
CA THR A 181 -10.94 -8.70 13.64
C THR A 181 -11.70 -9.18 12.42
N MET A 182 -11.91 -10.48 12.33
CA MET A 182 -12.69 -11.10 11.28
C MET A 182 -13.90 -11.76 11.94
N PRO A 183 -15.07 -11.08 12.01
CA PRO A 183 -16.25 -11.65 12.64
C PRO A 183 -16.69 -12.89 11.87
N ILE A 184 -16.76 -14.03 12.57
CA ILE A 184 -17.13 -15.32 11.98
C ILE A 184 -18.64 -15.30 11.69
N GLY A 185 -19.00 -15.13 10.41
CA GLY A 185 -20.39 -15.16 9.95
C GLY A 185 -20.75 -16.38 9.08
N SER A 186 -19.79 -17.22 8.69
CA SER A 186 -20.04 -18.37 7.83
C SER A 186 -19.31 -19.61 8.32
N ILE A 187 -20.09 -20.67 8.55
CA ILE A 187 -19.65 -22.00 8.98
C ILE A 187 -18.68 -22.63 7.94
N PHE A 188 -18.67 -22.13 6.69
CA PHE A 188 -17.73 -22.54 5.66
C PHE A 188 -16.32 -21.95 5.79
N MET A 189 -16.13 -20.91 6.62
CA MET A 189 -14.87 -20.18 6.76
C MET A 189 -14.05 -20.58 8.01
N ALA A 190 -14.47 -21.61 8.74
CA ALA A 190 -13.83 -22.08 9.97
C ALA A 190 -12.43 -22.65 9.68
N GLY A 191 -11.43 -21.77 9.61
CA GLY A 191 -10.03 -22.12 9.30
C GLY A 191 -9.31 -21.14 8.37
N LEU A 192 -9.99 -20.16 7.79
CA LEU A 192 -9.35 -19.14 6.95
C LEU A 192 -8.35 -18.33 7.78
N ARG A 193 -7.08 -18.39 7.35
CA ARG A 193 -5.98 -17.60 7.90
C ARG A 193 -5.55 -16.61 6.83
N VAL A 194 -5.49 -15.34 7.19
CA VAL A 194 -5.04 -14.26 6.32
C VAL A 194 -3.59 -13.95 6.66
N ASP A 195 -2.69 -14.19 5.71
CA ASP A 195 -1.24 -14.00 5.89
C ASP A 195 -0.62 -13.21 4.75
N GLY A 196 -1.37 -12.29 4.11
CA GLY A 196 -0.87 -11.52 2.98
C GLY A 196 -1.11 -10.01 3.13
N PRO A 197 -0.21 -9.15 2.62
CA PRO A 197 -0.30 -7.69 2.74
C PRO A 197 -1.28 -7.04 1.74
N SER A 198 -1.92 -7.84 0.88
CA SER A 198 -2.60 -7.37 -0.33
C SER A 198 -3.88 -6.54 -0.12
N ALA A 199 -4.30 -6.34 1.13
CA ALA A 199 -5.38 -5.43 1.51
C ALA A 199 -4.86 -4.17 2.25
N GLY A 200 -3.54 -3.98 2.31
CA GLY A 200 -2.91 -2.90 3.07
C GLY A 200 -3.39 -1.49 2.68
N VAL A 201 -3.61 -1.23 1.39
CA VAL A 201 -4.18 0.06 0.94
C VAL A 201 -5.63 0.23 1.43
N ALA A 202 -6.44 -0.83 1.44
CA ALA A 202 -7.82 -0.78 1.93
C ALA A 202 -7.88 -0.51 3.44
N TRP A 203 -7.00 -1.17 4.21
CA TRP A 203 -6.86 -0.93 5.64
C TRP A 203 -6.38 0.50 5.93
N THR A 204 -5.46 1.01 5.11
CA THR A 204 -4.97 2.40 5.24
C THR A 204 -6.11 3.39 5.00
N VAL A 205 -6.86 3.23 3.91
CA VAL A 205 -8.05 4.05 3.60
C VAL A 205 -9.08 3.97 4.73
N ALA A 206 -9.32 2.80 5.32
CA ALA A 206 -10.24 2.64 6.43
C ALA A 206 -9.84 3.51 7.64
N VAL A 207 -8.58 3.43 8.05
CA VAL A 207 -8.05 4.22 9.18
C VAL A 207 -8.07 5.71 8.84
N THR A 208 -7.63 6.10 7.65
CA THR A 208 -7.68 7.48 7.17
C THR A 208 -9.12 8.03 7.18
N SER A 209 -10.11 7.23 6.77
CA SER A 209 -11.52 7.66 6.75
C SER A 209 -12.05 8.00 8.14
N VAL A 210 -11.67 7.23 9.17
CA VAL A 210 -12.07 7.51 10.56
C VAL A 210 -11.38 8.78 11.06
N LEU A 211 -10.07 8.92 10.82
CA LEU A 211 -9.30 10.10 11.23
C LEU A 211 -9.82 11.40 10.62
N LEU A 212 -10.35 11.33 9.40
CA LEU A 212 -10.89 12.50 8.71
C LEU A 212 -12.41 12.66 8.88
N GLY A 213 -13.10 11.65 9.41
CA GLY A 213 -14.56 11.67 9.58
C GLY A 213 -15.35 11.43 8.29
N ASP A 214 -14.70 10.92 7.24
CA ASP A 214 -15.30 10.75 5.92
C ASP A 214 -15.90 9.34 5.75
N THR A 215 -16.96 9.23 4.94
CA THR A 215 -17.64 7.96 4.66
C THR A 215 -17.00 7.23 3.47
N LEU A 216 -16.93 5.90 3.56
CA LEU A 216 -16.48 5.06 2.45
C LEU A 216 -17.65 4.73 1.51
N ARG A 217 -17.40 4.78 0.21
CA ARG A 217 -18.32 4.29 -0.81
C ARG A 217 -18.49 2.78 -0.71
N SER A 218 -19.75 2.34 -0.75
CA SER A 218 -20.10 0.91 -0.70
C SER A 218 -19.98 0.21 -2.05
N ASP A 219 -19.69 0.92 -3.15
CA ASP A 219 -19.59 0.36 -4.51
C ASP A 219 -18.15 0.15 -4.99
N VAL A 220 -17.16 0.40 -4.12
CA VAL A 220 -15.74 0.29 -4.44
C VAL A 220 -15.08 -0.84 -3.64
N CYS A 221 -14.43 -1.77 -4.34
CA CYS A 221 -13.50 -2.73 -3.76
C CYS A 221 -12.06 -2.35 -4.14
N LEU A 222 -11.08 -2.78 -3.35
CA LEU A 222 -9.72 -2.26 -3.44
C LEU A 222 -8.71 -3.35 -3.05
N SER A 223 -7.66 -3.54 -3.85
CA SER A 223 -6.53 -4.42 -3.52
C SER A 223 -5.21 -3.73 -3.85
N GLY A 224 -4.21 -3.94 -2.99
CA GLY A 224 -2.91 -3.28 -3.06
C GLY A 224 -2.21 -3.37 -1.71
N THR A 225 -0.88 -3.39 -1.73
CA THR A 225 -0.10 -3.15 -0.50
C THR A 225 0.00 -1.65 -0.26
N MET A 226 0.41 -1.25 0.95
CA MET A 226 0.73 0.14 1.28
C MET A 226 2.11 0.20 1.90
N ASP A 227 2.90 1.20 1.51
CA ASP A 227 4.16 1.50 2.17
C ASP A 227 4.09 2.77 3.02
N ILE A 228 5.17 3.04 3.76
CA ILE A 228 5.27 4.26 4.59
C ILE A 228 5.45 5.54 3.75
N HIS A 229 5.68 5.43 2.45
CA HIS A 229 5.76 6.55 1.50
C HIS A 229 4.42 6.87 0.85
N LEU A 230 3.34 6.21 1.30
CA LEU A 230 1.97 6.39 0.82
C LEU A 230 1.78 5.93 -0.63
N ARG A 231 2.60 4.97 -1.08
CA ARG A 231 2.52 4.36 -2.40
C ARG A 231 1.73 3.07 -2.31
N VAL A 232 0.87 2.88 -3.31
CA VAL A 232 0.16 1.61 -3.50
C VAL A 232 1.11 0.65 -4.19
N GLY A 233 1.46 -0.42 -3.51
CA GLY A 233 2.30 -1.47 -4.06
C GLY A 233 1.48 -2.58 -4.71
N TRP A 234 2.16 -3.31 -5.58
CA TRP A 234 1.55 -4.34 -6.40
C TRP A 234 1.09 -5.56 -5.58
N VAL A 235 0.20 -6.38 -6.17
CA VAL A 235 -0.31 -7.64 -5.57
C VAL A 235 -0.48 -8.76 -6.61
N GLY A 236 -0.45 -10.01 -6.18
CA GLY A 236 -0.82 -11.16 -7.00
C GLY A 236 -2.32 -11.46 -7.08
N GLY A 237 -2.69 -12.27 -8.08
CA GLY A 237 -4.02 -12.89 -8.21
C GLY A 237 -5.17 -11.91 -8.47
N LEU A 238 -4.92 -10.81 -9.18
CA LEU A 238 -5.93 -9.78 -9.45
C LEU A 238 -7.12 -10.31 -10.24
N GLU A 239 -6.90 -11.25 -11.15
CA GLU A 239 -7.94 -11.92 -11.94
C GLU A 239 -8.94 -12.69 -11.07
N HIS A 240 -8.46 -13.28 -9.97
CA HIS A 240 -9.30 -13.97 -8.99
C HIS A 240 -9.94 -12.97 -8.03
N LYS A 241 -9.22 -11.92 -7.62
CA LYS A 241 -9.77 -10.88 -6.76
C LYS A 241 -10.90 -10.07 -7.42
N ILE A 242 -10.89 -9.93 -8.75
CA ILE A 242 -12.04 -9.40 -9.50
C ILE A 242 -13.27 -10.29 -9.30
N GLU A 243 -13.11 -11.61 -9.31
CA GLU A 243 -14.21 -12.54 -9.03
C GLU A 243 -14.71 -12.35 -7.59
N GLY A 244 -13.80 -12.27 -6.62
CA GLY A 244 -14.15 -11.99 -5.22
C GLY A 244 -14.94 -10.69 -5.06
N CYS A 245 -14.51 -9.61 -5.73
CA CYS A 245 -15.22 -8.34 -5.75
C CYS A 245 -16.62 -8.46 -6.36
N HIS A 246 -16.76 -9.28 -7.41
CA HIS A 246 -18.05 -9.53 -8.05
C HIS A 246 -19.04 -10.33 -7.20
N ILE A 247 -18.57 -11.12 -6.21
CA ILE A 247 -19.46 -11.91 -5.33
C ILE A 247 -20.49 -11.01 -4.63
N LEU A 248 -20.08 -9.81 -4.18
CA LEU A 248 -21.00 -8.86 -3.56
C LEU A 248 -21.58 -7.91 -4.62
N THR A 249 -22.88 -8.05 -4.85
CA THR A 249 -23.63 -7.40 -5.95
C THR A 249 -23.64 -5.87 -5.93
N ASN A 250 -23.19 -5.22 -4.86
CA ASN A 250 -23.07 -3.77 -4.72
C ASN A 250 -21.79 -3.21 -5.35
N PHE A 251 -20.73 -4.00 -5.53
CA PHE A 251 -19.49 -3.48 -6.09
C PHE A 251 -19.60 -3.25 -7.60
N ARG A 252 -19.03 -2.12 -8.03
CA ARG A 252 -19.03 -1.65 -9.43
C ARG A 252 -17.64 -1.25 -9.88
N VAL A 253 -16.78 -0.85 -8.96
CA VAL A 253 -15.42 -0.38 -9.26
C VAL A 253 -14.42 -1.18 -8.44
N MET A 254 -13.38 -1.70 -9.09
CA MET A 254 -12.22 -2.26 -8.43
C MET A 254 -11.01 -1.36 -8.63
N LEU A 255 -10.43 -0.92 -7.52
CA LEU A 255 -9.15 -0.23 -7.50
C LEU A 255 -8.01 -1.25 -7.36
N LEU A 256 -7.01 -1.12 -8.22
CA LEU A 256 -5.82 -1.96 -8.20
C LEU A 256 -4.54 -1.14 -8.38
N PRO A 257 -3.36 -1.71 -8.12
CA PRO A 257 -2.10 -0.97 -8.17
C PRO A 257 -1.72 -0.57 -9.61
N ALA A 258 -1.24 0.67 -9.78
CA ALA A 258 -0.82 1.18 -11.08
C ALA A 258 0.29 0.34 -11.74
N GLY A 259 0.13 0.03 -13.02
CA GLY A 259 1.02 -0.84 -13.79
C GLY A 259 0.61 -2.32 -13.81
N GLN A 260 -0.51 -2.69 -13.17
CA GLN A 260 -1.03 -4.06 -13.17
C GLN A 260 -2.35 -4.22 -13.96
N ASN A 261 -2.91 -3.16 -14.55
CA ASN A 261 -4.07 -3.26 -15.41
C ASN A 261 -3.71 -3.77 -16.81
N THR A 262 -3.65 -5.08 -16.98
CA THR A 262 -3.45 -5.73 -18.28
C THR A 262 -4.77 -5.85 -19.06
N PHE A 263 -4.68 -6.17 -20.35
CA PHE A 263 -5.87 -6.45 -21.16
C PHE A 263 -6.73 -7.57 -20.56
N ALA A 264 -6.12 -8.65 -20.05
CA ALA A 264 -6.83 -9.75 -19.42
C ALA A 264 -7.57 -9.31 -18.14
N ILE A 265 -6.96 -8.42 -17.34
CA ILE A 265 -7.58 -7.84 -16.15
C ILE A 265 -8.77 -6.95 -16.53
N THR A 266 -8.61 -6.08 -17.53
CA THR A 266 -9.69 -5.23 -18.04
C THR A 266 -10.85 -6.06 -18.59
N ASP A 267 -10.57 -7.07 -19.43
CA ASP A 267 -11.57 -7.96 -20.01
C ASP A 267 -12.33 -8.74 -18.94
N LYS A 268 -11.61 -9.29 -17.95
CA LYS A 268 -12.20 -9.97 -16.79
C LYS A 268 -13.12 -9.04 -16.00
N GLY A 269 -12.69 -7.80 -15.75
CA GLY A 269 -13.49 -6.77 -15.10
C GLY A 269 -14.80 -6.52 -15.86
N MET A 270 -14.73 -6.27 -17.16
CA MET A 270 -15.92 -6.06 -18.00
C MET A 270 -16.87 -7.26 -17.98
N ALA A 271 -16.34 -8.48 -18.10
CA ALA A 271 -17.12 -9.72 -18.03
C ALA A 271 -17.84 -9.91 -16.68
N ARG A 272 -17.35 -9.24 -15.62
CA ARG A 272 -17.96 -9.24 -14.28
C ARG A 272 -18.68 -7.93 -13.94
N SER A 273 -18.89 -7.03 -14.90
CA SER A 273 -19.48 -5.71 -14.66
C SER A 273 -18.75 -4.91 -13.56
N ILE A 274 -17.43 -5.11 -13.45
CA ILE A 274 -16.53 -4.40 -12.54
C ILE A 274 -15.63 -3.49 -13.37
N GLN A 275 -15.77 -2.18 -13.20
CA GLN A 275 -14.86 -1.21 -13.78
C GLN A 275 -13.53 -1.24 -13.02
N VAL A 276 -12.46 -1.60 -13.71
CA VAL A 276 -11.11 -1.60 -13.13
C VAL A 276 -10.48 -0.21 -13.26
N ARG A 277 -9.90 0.30 -12.18
CA ARG A 277 -9.15 1.56 -12.16
C ARG A 277 -7.84 1.40 -11.41
N GLU A 278 -6.79 2.01 -11.95
CA GLU A 278 -5.47 2.00 -11.32
C GLU A 278 -5.31 3.13 -10.31
N VAL A 279 -4.58 2.85 -9.23
CA VAL A 279 -4.14 3.83 -8.23
C VAL A 279 -2.68 3.59 -7.88
N ALA A 280 -1.89 4.66 -7.77
CA ALA A 280 -0.48 4.62 -7.43
C ALA A 280 -0.20 5.13 -6.01
N THR A 281 -1.12 5.90 -5.44
CA THR A 281 -0.95 6.55 -4.13
C THR A 281 -2.17 6.41 -3.23
N LEU A 282 -1.96 6.56 -1.93
CA LEU A 282 -3.05 6.64 -0.96
C LEU A 282 -4.01 7.79 -1.28
N ALA A 283 -3.51 8.94 -1.76
CA ALA A 283 -4.34 10.09 -2.07
C ALA A 283 -5.38 9.77 -3.15
N GLU A 284 -4.96 9.13 -4.24
CA GLU A 284 -5.86 8.70 -5.33
C GLU A 284 -6.86 7.65 -4.84
N ALA A 285 -6.38 6.63 -4.12
CA ALA A 285 -7.24 5.58 -3.58
C ALA A 285 -8.29 6.16 -2.62
N TYR A 286 -7.87 7.08 -1.74
CA TYR A 286 -8.72 7.76 -0.78
C TYR A 286 -9.79 8.60 -1.48
N GLU A 287 -9.40 9.46 -2.42
CA GLU A 287 -10.34 10.33 -3.13
C GLU A 287 -11.38 9.54 -3.90
N ILE A 288 -11.00 8.43 -4.55
CA ILE A 288 -11.97 7.60 -5.27
C ILE A 288 -12.91 6.87 -4.31
N THR A 289 -12.42 6.42 -3.15
CA THR A 289 -13.20 5.64 -2.18
C THR A 289 -14.08 6.50 -1.28
N THR A 290 -13.79 7.78 -1.08
CA THR A 290 -14.58 8.68 -0.22
C THR A 290 -15.28 9.80 -0.98
N GLY A 291 -14.80 10.14 -2.17
CA GLY A 291 -15.21 11.36 -2.89
C GLY A 291 -14.61 12.64 -2.30
N GLN A 292 -13.68 12.54 -1.34
CA GLN A 292 -13.05 13.67 -0.65
C GLN A 292 -11.53 13.66 -0.86
N PRO A 293 -10.89 14.83 -1.05
CA PRO A 293 -9.45 14.89 -1.16
C PRO A 293 -8.78 14.52 0.16
N LEU A 294 -7.65 13.83 0.09
CA LEU A 294 -6.82 13.57 1.26
C LEU A 294 -6.32 14.88 1.87
N ARG A 295 -6.48 15.04 3.18
CA ARG A 295 -6.18 16.26 3.92
C ARG A 295 -5.62 15.96 5.32
N PRO A 296 -4.98 16.93 5.98
CA PRO A 296 -4.65 16.80 7.40
C PRO A 296 -5.91 16.60 8.27
N ALA A 297 -5.73 15.88 9.36
CA ALA A 297 -6.71 15.74 10.42
C ALA A 297 -6.91 17.10 11.13
N PRO A 298 -8.14 17.38 11.59
CA PRO A 298 -8.48 18.61 12.29
C PRO A 298 -7.76 18.78 13.63
#